data_AF-A0AAE3C973-F1
#
_entry.id   AF-A0AAE3C973-F1
#
_cell.length_a   1.000
_cell.length_b   1.000
_cell.length_c   1.000
_cell.angle_alpha   90.00
_cell.angle_beta   90.00
_cell.angle_gamma   90.00
#
_symmetry.space_group_name_H-M   'P 1'
#
loop_
_entity.id
_entity.type
_entity.pdbx_description
1 polymer ?
#
loop_
_entity_poly.entity_id
_entity_poly.type
_entity_poly.pdbx_seq_one_letter_code
_entity_poly.pdbx_strand_id
1 'polypeptide(L)' 'MSKLRESKLNENFTPEDLCSFMEQLEEAYCSMLRGKDEKSDEDLELLNNLYNSIVELRSFIKIKNSK' A
#
# COMPACT_ATOMS: atom_id res chain seq x y z
N MET A 1 26.49 -11.99 -11.87
CA MET A 1 25.98 -12.35 -10.54
C MET A 1 25.25 -11.15 -9.96
N SER A 2 23.95 -11.02 -10.19
CA SER A 2 23.09 -10.14 -9.39
C SER A 2 22.13 -11.03 -8.63
N LYS A 3 22.50 -11.36 -7.39
CA LYS A 3 21.54 -11.80 -6.37
C LYS A 3 20.76 -10.54 -5.97
N LEU A 4 19.79 -10.16 -6.78
CA LEU A 4 18.74 -9.27 -6.28
C LEU A 4 18.10 -10.05 -5.15
N ARG A 5 18.18 -9.48 -3.94
CA ARG A 5 17.62 -10.04 -2.73
C ARG A 5 16.19 -10.43 -3.04
N GLU A 6 15.92 -11.73 -3.12
CA GLU A 6 14.63 -12.28 -2.77
C GLU A 6 14.37 -11.73 -1.38
N SER A 7 13.65 -10.61 -1.31
CA SER A 7 13.00 -10.21 -0.08
C SER A 7 12.23 -11.43 0.32
N LYS A 8 12.72 -12.11 1.37
CA LYS A 8 11.96 -13.10 2.12
C LYS A 8 10.70 -12.37 2.56
N LEU A 9 9.69 -12.33 1.70
CA LEU A 9 8.32 -12.04 2.07
C LEU A 9 7.98 -13.21 2.99
N ASN A 10 8.25 -12.99 4.28
CA ASN A 10 8.07 -13.96 5.34
C ASN A 10 6.66 -14.53 5.20
N GLU A 11 6.55 -15.85 5.14
CA GLU A 11 5.32 -16.61 4.85
C GLU A 11 4.22 -16.49 5.92
N ASN A 12 4.30 -15.53 6.86
CA ASN A 12 3.35 -15.35 7.96
C ASN A 12 2.97 -13.88 8.13
N PHE A 13 2.34 -13.26 7.13
CA PHE A 13 1.63 -11.99 7.36
C PHE A 13 0.37 -12.28 8.17
N THR A 14 0.31 -11.76 9.39
CA THR A 14 -0.90 -11.78 10.21
C THR A 14 -1.93 -10.79 9.63
N PRO A 15 -3.23 -10.97 9.91
CA PRO A 15 -4.25 -9.96 9.58
C PRO A 15 -3.88 -8.58 10.13
N GLU A 16 -3.28 -8.53 11.32
CA GLU A 16 -2.79 -7.31 11.95
C GLU A 16 -1.67 -6.64 11.13
N ASP A 17 -0.70 -7.40 10.62
CA ASP A 17 0.36 -6.85 9.76
C ASP A 17 -0.22 -6.23 8.48
N LEU A 18 -1.25 -6.85 7.90
CA LEU A 18 -1.93 -6.33 6.71
C LEU A 18 -2.71 -5.06 7.01
N CYS A 19 -3.37 -4.98 8.16
CA CYS A 19 -4.05 -3.76 8.62
C CYS A 19 -3.04 -2.63 8.86
N SER A 20 -1.94 -2.88 9.57
CA SER A 20 -0.88 -1.88 9.79
C SER A 20 -0.23 -1.43 8.49
N PHE A 21 -0.04 -2.33 7.52
CA PHE A 21 0.45 -1.97 6.20
C PHE A 21 -0.55 -1.09 5.42
N MET A 22 -1.85 -1.39 5.51
CA MET A 22 -2.90 -0.57 4.92
C MET A 22 -2.91 0.84 5.50
N GLU A 23 -2.79 0.99 6.82
CA GLU A 23 -2.73 2.29 7.50
C GLU A 23 -1.52 3.11 7.03
N GLN A 24 -0.35 2.49 6.86
CA GLN A 24 0.84 3.17 6.34
C GLN A 24 0.66 3.66 4.89
N LEU A 25 -0.04 2.89 4.05
CA LEU A 25 -0.36 3.31 2.69
C LEU A 25 -1.35 4.48 2.68
N GLU A 26 -2.38 4.44 3.53
CA GLU A 26 -3.34 5.53 3.69
C GLU A 26 -2.66 6.81 4.18
N GLU A 27 -1.71 6.70 5.10
CA GLU A 27 -0.92 7.83 5.59
C GLU A 27 -0.05 8.43 4.48
N ALA A 28 0.64 7.60 3.69
CA ALA A 28 1.43 8.06 2.55
C ALA A 28 0.56 8.78 1.50
N TYR A 29 -0.58 8.20 1.15
CA TYR A 29 -1.56 8.80 0.24
C TYR A 29 -2.06 10.15 0.76
N CYS A 30 -2.46 10.23 2.03
CA CYS A 30 -2.94 11.46 2.65
C CYS A 30 -1.84 12.53 2.75
N SER A 31 -0.61 12.13 3.05
CA SER A 31 0.54 13.03 3.11
C SER A 31 0.82 13.65 1.73
N MET A 32 0.80 12.84 0.67
CA MET A 32 0.95 13.33 -0.70
C MET A 32 -0.16 14.31 -1.09
N LEU A 33 -1.43 14.01 -0.78
CA LEU A 33 -2.55 14.91 -1.07
C LEU A 33 -2.48 16.24 -0.32
N ARG A 34 -1.95 16.25 0.92
CA ARG A 34 -1.81 17.46 1.73
C ARG A 34 -0.62 18.33 1.33
N GLY A 35 0.34 17.78 0.57
CA GLY A 35 1.44 18.54 0.01
C GLY A 35 0.89 19.70 -0.83
N LYS A 36 1.32 20.93 -0.51
CA LYS A 36 0.84 22.16 -1.16
C LYS A 36 1.48 22.40 -2.53
N ASP A 37 2.45 21.59 -2.90
CA ASP A 37 3.14 21.65 -4.18
C ASP A 37 2.22 21.16 -5.30
N GLU A 38 2.35 21.81 -6.47
CA GLU A 38 1.69 21.38 -7.69
C GLU A 38 2.10 19.93 -8.01
N LYS A 39 1.12 19.08 -8.27
CA LYS A 39 1.35 17.66 -8.56
C LYS A 39 1.70 17.50 -10.03
N SER A 40 2.82 16.84 -10.30
CA SER A 40 3.14 16.38 -11.64
C SER A 40 2.22 15.24 -12.07
N ASP A 41 2.20 14.93 -13.36
CA ASP A 41 1.47 13.75 -13.87
C ASP A 41 1.96 12.45 -13.21
N GLU A 42 3.27 12.35 -12.90
CA GLU A 42 3.85 11.21 -12.18
C GLU A 42 3.34 11.11 -10.74
N ASP A 43 3.17 12.25 -10.06
CA ASP A 43 2.59 12.29 -8.70
C ASP A 43 1.12 11.83 -8.71
N LEU A 44 0.37 12.24 -9.73
CA LEU A 44 -1.03 11.84 -9.91
C LEU A 44 -1.15 10.35 -10.23
N GLU A 45 -0.26 9.81 -11.07
CA GLU A 45 -0.19 8.39 -11.37
C GLU A 45 0.17 7.58 -10.10
N LEU A 46 1.14 8.06 -9.32
CA LEU A 46 1.52 7.45 -8.05
C LEU A 46 0.37 7.46 -7.04
N LEU A 47 -0.35 8.58 -6.92
CA LEU A 47 -1.56 8.70 -6.08
C LEU A 47 -2.65 7.70 -6.51
N ASN A 48 -2.89 7.55 -7.81
CA ASN A 48 -3.84 6.58 -8.34
C ASN A 48 -3.40 5.14 -8.01
N ASN A 49 -2.13 4.82 -8.19
CA ASN A 49 -1.59 3.49 -7.88
C ASN A 49 -1.66 3.17 -6.38
N LEU A 50 -1.36 4.15 -5.52
CA LEU A 50 -1.54 4.03 -4.06
C LEU A 50 -2.99 3.77 -3.69
N TYR A 51 -3.92 4.54 -4.24
CA TYR A 51 -5.35 4.36 -4.00
C TYR A 51 -5.83 2.95 -4.40
N ASN A 52 -5.48 2.49 -5.61
CA ASN A 52 -5.87 1.16 -6.07
C ASN A 52 -5.29 0.06 -5.17
N SER A 53 -4.03 0.19 -4.76
CA SER A 53 -3.39 -0.75 -3.83
C SER A 53 -4.11 -0.84 -2.48
N ILE A 54 -4.53 0.30 -1.92
CA ILE A 54 -5.32 0.36 -0.67
C ILE A 54 -6.67 -0.34 -0.86
N VAL A 55 -7.37 -0.09 -1.97
CA VAL A 55 -8.68 -0.71 -2.26
C VAL A 55 -8.57 -2.22 -2.40
N GLU A 56 -7.56 -2.71 -3.11
CA GLU A 56 -7.29 -4.14 -3.28
C GLU A 56 -6.97 -4.80 -1.94
N LEU A 57 -6.08 -4.19 -1.15
CA LEU A 57 -5.70 -4.69 0.18
C LEU A 57 -6.90 -4.72 1.13
N ARG A 58 -7.72 -3.67 1.15
CA ARG A 58 -8.95 -3.61 1.95
C ARG A 58 -9.94 -4.71 1.56
N SER A 59 -10.08 -4.96 0.26
CA SER A 59 -10.92 -6.04 -0.26
C SER A 59 -10.40 -7.41 0.18
N PHE A 60 -9.09 -7.63 0.11
CA PHE A 60 -8.44 -8.86 0.57
C PHE A 60 -8.64 -9.10 2.07
N ILE A 61 -8.41 -8.08 2.91
CA ILE A 61 -8.61 -8.15 4.37
C ILE A 61 -10.08 -8.49 4.69
N LYS A 62 -11.04 -7.84 4.01
CA LYS A 62 -12.47 -8.11 4.19
C LYS A 62 -12.84 -9.56 3.90
N ILE A 63 -12.29 -10.14 2.82
CA ILE A 63 -12.50 -11.55 2.46
C ILE A 63 -11.91 -12.48 3.52
N LYS A 64 -10.69 -12.20 4.01
CA LYS A 64 -10.01 -12.97 5.05
C LYS A 64 -10.76 -12.96 6.39
N ASN A 65 -11.33 -11.83 6.79
CA ASN A 65 -12.08 -11.68 8.04
C ASN A 65 -13.55 -12.16 7.97
N SER A 66 -14.07 -12.49 6.78
CA SER A 66 -15.43 -13.02 6.62
C SER A 66 -15.48 -14.57 6.61
N LYS A 67 -14.36 -15.24 6.87
CA LYS A 67 -14.22 -16.71 7.02
C LYS A 67 -13.92 -17.06 8.46
#